data_AF-A0A8X6ST12-F1
#
_entry.id   AF-A0A8X6ST12-F1
#
_cell.length_a   1.000
_cell.length_b   1.000
_cell.length_c   1.000
_cell.angle_alpha   90.00
_cell.angle_beta   90.00
_cell.angle_gamma   90.00
#
_symmetry.space_group_name_H-M   'P 1'
#
loop_
_entity.id
_entity.type
_entity.pdbx_description
1 polymer ?
#
loop_
_entity_poly.entity_id
_entity_poly.type
_entity_poly.pdbx_seq_one_letter_code
_entity_poly.pdbx_strand_id
1 'polypeptide(L)'
;MMEAGWSARRVARQLGRFDCVARRCWDQWIREMSFTRRPGTGRLPQTSNREDRHIVRNARVPPTASSAAIQAHVVPSLGAPVSSRTVRRHLAEGHLGSRRPLRVLPMTPPFDAHEETVLQPGNL
;
A
#
# COMPACT_ATOMS: atom_id res chain seq x y z
N MET A 1 -17.10 -32.80 8.82
CA MET A 1 -18.20 -32.87 9.82
C MET A 1 -19.57 -32.88 9.15
N MET A 2 -19.95 -31.82 8.42
CA MET A 2 -21.22 -31.84 7.66
C MET A 2 -21.19 -32.81 6.47
N GLU A 3 -20.04 -32.97 5.80
CA GLU A 3 -19.83 -34.03 4.79
C GLU A 3 -20.00 -35.45 5.34
N ALA A 4 -19.75 -35.64 6.64
CA ALA A 4 -19.94 -36.91 7.33
C ALA A 4 -21.40 -37.11 7.81
N GLY A 5 -22.35 -36.34 7.28
CA GLY A 5 -23.78 -36.44 7.60
C GLY A 5 -24.21 -35.79 8.92
N TRP A 6 -23.35 -35.00 9.56
CA TRP A 6 -23.72 -34.35 10.83
C TRP A 6 -24.64 -33.17 10.59
N SER A 7 -25.66 -33.01 11.44
CA SER A 7 -26.53 -31.83 11.40
C SER A 7 -25.77 -30.55 11.75
N ALA A 8 -26.16 -29.44 11.13
CA ALA A 8 -25.54 -28.13 11.37
C ALA A 8 -25.57 -27.74 12.86
N ARG A 9 -26.65 -28.06 13.58
CA ARG A 9 -26.77 -27.84 15.03
C ARG A 9 -25.72 -28.60 15.83
N ARG A 10 -25.46 -29.86 15.50
CA ARG A 10 -24.44 -30.68 16.17
C ARG A 10 -23.05 -30.10 15.93
N VAL A 11 -22.76 -29.70 14.69
CA VAL A 11 -21.51 -29.05 14.32
C VAL A 11 -21.33 -27.70 15.03
N ALA A 12 -22.39 -26.89 15.09
CA ALA A 12 -22.37 -25.60 15.77
C ALA A 12 -22.10 -25.74 17.28
N ARG A 13 -22.74 -26.70 17.95
CA ARG A 13 -22.47 -27.03 19.36
C ARG A 13 -21.03 -27.47 19.57
N GLN A 14 -20.50 -28.31 18.68
CA GLN A 14 -19.10 -28.75 18.75
C GLN A 14 -18.11 -27.59 18.60
N LEU A 15 -18.46 -26.58 17.79
CA LEU A 15 -17.61 -25.42 17.51
C LEU A 15 -17.86 -24.23 18.46
N GLY A 16 -18.80 -24.33 19.39
CA GLY A 16 -19.21 -23.20 20.24
C GLY A 16 -19.77 -22.02 19.44
N ARG A 17 -20.40 -22.28 18.29
CA ARG A 17 -20.99 -21.27 17.39
C ARG A 17 -22.49 -21.46 17.26
N PHE A 18 -23.15 -20.46 16.69
CA PHE A 18 -24.58 -20.54 16.36
C PHE A 18 -24.81 -21.43 15.12
N ASP A 19 -25.94 -22.14 15.10
CA ASP A 19 -26.35 -23.04 13.99
C ASP A 19 -26.39 -22.31 12.64
N CYS A 20 -26.81 -21.04 12.63
CA CYS A 20 -26.83 -20.21 11.42
C CYS A 20 -25.45 -19.98 10.81
N VAL A 21 -24.37 -19.99 11.62
CA VAL A 21 -23.00 -19.85 11.13
C VAL A 21 -22.55 -21.13 10.44
N ALA A 22 -22.82 -22.29 11.05
CA ALA A 22 -22.51 -23.59 10.45
C ALA A 22 -23.23 -23.78 9.11
N ARG A 23 -24.53 -23.46 9.05
CA ARG A 23 -25.31 -23.50 7.80
C ARG A 23 -24.74 -22.55 6.73
N ARG A 24 -24.46 -21.29 7.09
CA ARG A 24 -23.92 -20.31 6.14
C ARG A 24 -22.57 -20.75 5.56
N CYS A 25 -21.68 -21.28 6.40
CA CYS A 25 -20.40 -21.81 5.94
C CYS A 25 -20.57 -23.03 5.03
N TRP A 26 -21.53 -23.92 5.33
CA TRP A 26 -21.85 -25.06 4.48
C TRP A 26 -22.40 -24.63 3.12
N ASP A 27 -23.36 -23.71 3.11
CA ASP A 27 -23.95 -23.20 1.88
C ASP A 27 -22.89 -22.52 1.00
N GLN A 28 -21.95 -21.79 1.62
CA GLN A 28 -20.83 -21.20 0.89
C GLN A 28 -19.90 -22.26 0.31
N TRP A 29 -19.60 -23.31 1.06
CA TRP A 29 -18.79 -24.44 0.59
C TRP A 29 -19.44 -25.14 -0.60
N ILE A 30 -20.74 -25.46 -0.54
CA ILE A 30 -21.46 -26.13 -1.63
C ILE A 30 -21.49 -25.27 -2.90
N ARG A 31 -21.57 -23.94 -2.77
CA ARG A 31 -21.67 -23.03 -3.92
C ARG A 31 -20.33 -22.67 -4.54
N GLU A 32 -19.31 -22.44 -3.71
CA GLU A 32 -18.06 -21.81 -4.14
C GLU A 32 -16.84 -22.71 -3.92
N MET A 33 -17.03 -23.87 -3.27
CA MET A 33 -15.94 -24.75 -2.80
C MET A 33 -14.88 -23.97 -2.01
N SER A 34 -15.33 -22.96 -1.26
CA SER A 34 -14.46 -22.06 -0.51
C SER A 34 -15.03 -21.75 0.88
N PHE A 35 -14.14 -21.72 1.87
CA PHE A 35 -14.39 -21.23 3.21
C PHE A 35 -13.87 -19.80 3.44
N THR A 36 -13.37 -19.15 2.39
CA THR A 36 -12.81 -17.81 2.52
C THR A 36 -13.93 -16.80 2.77
N ARG A 37 -13.69 -15.90 3.72
CA ARG A 37 -14.57 -14.76 3.96
C ARG A 37 -14.61 -13.91 2.69
N ARG A 38 -15.80 -13.66 2.18
CA ARG A 38 -15.99 -12.73 1.07
C ARG A 38 -15.53 -11.32 1.49
N PRO A 39 -14.80 -10.59 0.62
CA PRO A 39 -14.50 -9.20 0.89
C PRO A 39 -15.81 -8.43 1.08
N GLY A 40 -15.83 -7.53 2.06
CA GLY A 40 -17.01 -6.70 2.30
C GLY A 40 -17.28 -5.79 1.11
N THR A 41 -18.56 -5.62 0.76
CA THR A 41 -19.04 -4.66 -0.25
C THR A 41 -19.06 -3.23 0.30
N GLY A 42 -17.95 -2.81 0.92
CA GLY A 42 -17.81 -1.48 1.49
C GLY A 42 -17.55 -0.41 0.43
N ARG A 43 -17.24 0.81 0.89
CA ARG A 43 -16.81 1.90 0.02
C ARG A 43 -15.62 1.46 -0.83
N LEU A 44 -15.74 1.63 -2.14
CA LEU A 44 -14.64 1.34 -3.07
C LEU A 44 -13.42 2.22 -2.72
N PRO A 45 -12.19 1.67 -2.83
CA PRO A 45 -10.98 2.45 -2.64
C PRO A 45 -10.97 3.66 -3.58
N GLN A 46 -10.52 4.82 -3.07
CA GLN A 46 -10.37 6.03 -3.87
C GLN A 46 -9.34 5.86 -4.99
N THR A 47 -8.37 4.96 -4.78
CA THR A 47 -7.30 4.64 -5.73
C THR A 47 -7.54 3.27 -6.35
N SER A 48 -7.21 3.12 -7.62
CA SER A 48 -7.23 1.83 -8.30
C SER A 48 -6.05 0.97 -7.87
N ASN A 49 -6.20 -0.34 -7.93
CA ASN A 49 -5.13 -1.30 -7.66
C ASN A 49 -3.89 -1.08 -8.57
N ARG A 50 -4.08 -0.49 -9.77
CA ARG A 50 -2.99 -0.06 -10.66
C ARG A 50 -2.22 1.13 -10.08
N GLU A 51 -2.94 2.10 -9.53
CA GLU A 51 -2.37 3.31 -8.92
C GLU A 51 -1.62 2.96 -7.65
N ASP A 52 -2.15 2.06 -6.83
CA ASP A 52 -1.49 1.57 -5.62
C ASP A 52 -0.15 0.90 -5.95
N ARG A 53 -0.14 0.03 -6.98
CA ARG A 53 1.10 -0.58 -7.49
C ARG A 53 2.08 0.46 -8.02
N HIS A 54 1.59 1.51 -8.66
CA HIS A 54 2.43 2.60 -9.15
C HIS A 54 3.06 3.38 -7.98
N ILE A 55 2.30 3.68 -6.92
CA ILE A 55 2.81 4.31 -5.69
C ILE A 55 3.91 3.46 -5.05
N VAL A 56 3.63 2.16 -4.84
CA VAL A 56 4.57 1.21 -4.21
C VAL A 56 5.83 1.04 -5.06
N ARG A 57 5.72 1.01 -6.39
CA ARG A 57 6.88 0.91 -7.29
C ARG A 57 7.75 2.17 -7.23
N ASN A 58 7.14 3.36 -7.29
CA ASN A 58 7.89 4.60 -7.22
C ASN A 58 8.59 4.79 -5.88
N ALA A 59 7.96 4.38 -4.77
CA ALA A 59 8.55 4.47 -3.44
C ALA A 59 9.78 3.58 -3.22
N ARG A 60 10.00 2.56 -4.07
CA ARG A 60 11.20 1.71 -4.00
C ARG A 60 12.44 2.37 -4.62
N VAL A 61 12.26 3.37 -5.48
CA VAL A 61 13.37 4.06 -6.15
C VAL A 61 14.13 4.96 -5.15
N PRO A 62 13.47 5.86 -4.40
CA PRO A 62 14.11 6.60 -3.32
C PRO A 62 13.71 6.03 -1.94
N PRO A 63 14.52 5.14 -1.32
CA PRO A 63 14.16 4.48 -0.06
C PRO A 63 14.04 5.42 1.15
N THR A 64 14.53 6.66 1.03
CA THR A 64 14.54 7.69 2.09
C THR A 64 13.53 8.81 1.86
N ALA A 65 12.81 8.83 0.73
CA ALA A 65 11.86 9.89 0.43
C ALA A 65 10.68 9.91 1.40
N SER A 66 10.24 11.10 1.77
CA SER A 66 9.03 11.29 2.57
C SER A 66 7.78 10.96 1.75
N SER A 67 6.65 10.67 2.40
CA SER A 67 5.39 10.44 1.70
C SER A 67 4.92 11.63 0.86
N ALA A 68 5.29 12.87 1.24
CA ALA A 68 4.99 14.07 0.47
C ALA A 68 5.87 14.19 -0.79
N ALA A 69 7.16 13.83 -0.69
CA ALA A 69 8.05 13.78 -1.85
C ALA A 69 7.58 12.71 -2.85
N ILE A 70 7.22 11.52 -2.35
CA ILE A 70 6.63 10.46 -3.17
C ILE A 70 5.33 10.94 -3.83
N GLN A 71 4.45 11.61 -3.08
CA GLN A 71 3.22 12.18 -3.64
C GLN A 71 3.53 13.15 -4.79
N ALA A 72 4.45 14.10 -4.61
CA ALA A 72 4.80 15.08 -5.64
C ALA A 72 5.32 14.41 -6.93
N HIS A 73 6.07 13.31 -6.80
CA HIS A 73 6.54 12.55 -7.97
C HIS A 73 5.43 11.73 -8.66
N VAL A 74 4.46 11.22 -7.90
CA VAL A 74 3.47 10.28 -8.42
C VAL A 74 2.20 10.99 -8.94
N VAL A 75 1.82 12.13 -8.36
CA VAL A 75 0.62 12.90 -8.75
C VAL A 75 0.57 13.25 -10.24
N PRO A 76 1.65 13.70 -10.91
CA PRO A 76 1.62 14.00 -12.33
C PRO A 76 1.31 12.79 -13.23
N SER A 77 1.54 11.58 -12.72
CA SER A 77 1.30 10.31 -13.43
C SER A 77 -0.05 9.67 -13.09
N LEU A 78 -0.78 10.22 -12.12
CA LEU A 78 -2.07 9.70 -11.66
C LEU A 78 -3.23 10.50 -12.28
N GLY A 79 -4.33 9.81 -12.58
CA GLY A 79 -5.56 10.46 -13.07
C GLY A 79 -6.39 11.13 -11.97
N ALA A 80 -6.00 10.98 -10.71
CA ALA A 80 -6.72 11.51 -9.56
C ALA A 80 -5.76 12.08 -8.50
N PRO A 81 -6.16 13.14 -7.78
CA PRO A 81 -5.36 13.67 -6.70
C PRO A 81 -5.28 12.67 -5.54
N VAL A 82 -4.04 12.38 -5.12
CA VAL A 82 -3.77 11.48 -4.00
C VAL A 82 -3.13 12.28 -2.87
N SER A 83 -3.67 12.14 -1.65
CA SER A 83 -3.11 12.79 -0.47
C SER A 83 -1.86 12.06 0.06
N SER A 84 -0.95 12.77 0.71
CA SER A 84 0.22 12.17 1.39
C SER A 84 -0.16 11.08 2.40
N ARG A 85 -1.31 11.24 3.07
CA ARG A 85 -1.87 10.23 3.99
C ARG A 85 -2.32 8.97 3.26
N THR A 86 -2.88 9.10 2.06
CA THR A 86 -3.23 7.98 1.19
C THR A 86 -1.97 7.25 0.73
N VAL A 87 -0.93 7.99 0.30
CA VAL A 87 0.39 7.42 -0.03
C VAL A 87 0.95 6.62 1.14
N ARG A 88 0.96 7.21 2.35
CA ARG A 88 1.44 6.53 3.57
C ARG A 88 0.68 5.23 3.85
N ARG A 89 -0.65 5.22 3.66
CA ARG A 89 -1.48 4.02 3.82
C ARG A 89 -1.04 2.91 2.86
N HIS A 90 -0.85 3.23 1.59
CA HIS A 90 -0.42 2.25 0.59
C HIS A 90 1.00 1.74 0.81
N LEU A 91 1.90 2.59 1.33
CA LEU A 91 3.22 2.15 1.75
C LEU A 91 3.13 1.13 2.89
N ALA A 92 2.28 1.39 3.90
CA ALA A 92 2.07 0.46 5.00
C ALA A 92 1.46 -0.88 4.54
N GLU A 93 0.44 -0.84 3.68
CA GLU A 93 -0.15 -2.03 3.03
C GLU A 93 0.89 -2.81 2.21
N GLY A 94 1.80 -2.11 1.54
CA GLY A 94 2.92 -2.66 0.80
C GLY A 94 4.13 -3.07 1.65
N HIS A 95 4.03 -2.99 2.99
CA HIS A 95 5.13 -3.24 3.94
C HIS A 95 6.40 -2.41 3.66
N LEU A 96 6.22 -1.22 3.08
CA LEU A 96 7.26 -0.24 2.86
C LEU A 96 7.25 0.78 4.00
N GLY A 97 8.38 0.89 4.69
CA GLY A 97 8.62 1.91 5.70
C GLY A 97 9.95 2.61 5.42
N SER A 98 10.13 3.79 5.99
CA SER A 98 11.42 4.48 5.97
C SER A 98 12.46 3.56 6.61
N ARG A 99 13.41 3.08 5.79
CA ARG A 99 14.60 2.43 6.32
C ARG A 99 15.54 3.56 6.71
N ARG A 100 15.88 3.65 8.01
CA ARG A 100 16.91 4.55 8.50
C ARG A 100 18.11 4.48 7.54
N PRO A 101 18.64 5.60 7.04
CA PRO A 101 19.84 5.56 6.24
C PRO A 101 20.93 4.92 7.08
N LEU A 102 21.51 3.81 6.60
CA LEU A 102 22.94 3.65 6.80
C LEU A 102 23.54 4.93 6.24
N ARG A 103 24.33 5.66 7.04
CA ARG A 103 25.00 6.88 6.60
C ARG A 103 25.74 6.54 5.31
N VAL A 104 25.15 6.85 4.16
CA VAL A 104 25.83 6.73 2.89
C VAL A 104 26.80 7.89 2.91
N LEU A 105 28.05 7.59 3.26
CA LEU A 105 29.12 8.55 3.16
C LEU A 105 29.18 8.97 1.69
N PRO A 106 29.06 10.28 1.38
CA PRO A 106 29.31 10.73 0.03
C PRO A 106 30.76 10.36 -0.32
N MET A 107 30.94 9.47 -1.30
CA MET A 107 32.28 9.11 -1.79
C MET A 107 32.87 10.16 -2.73
N THR A 108 32.11 11.22 -3.00
CA THR A 108 32.56 12.38 -3.76
C THR A 108 32.19 13.64 -3.00
N PRO A 109 33.13 14.57 -2.76
CA PRO A 109 32.79 15.87 -2.21
C PRO A 109 31.83 16.60 -3.16
N PRO A 110 30.89 17.40 -2.64
CA PRO A 110 30.04 18.23 -3.46
C PRO A 110 30.93 19.16 -4.30
N PHE A 111 30.74 19.12 -5.61
CA PHE A 111 31.34 20.10 -6.51
C PHE A 111 30.55 21.39 -6.31
N ASP A 112 31.02 22.23 -5.39
CA ASP A 112 30.42 23.53 -5.10
C ASP A 112 30.58 24.44 -6.32
N ALA A 113 29.49 24.61 -7.07
CA ALA A 113 29.37 25.65 -8.09
C ALA A 113 28.61 26.85 -7.50
N HIS A 114 29.32 27.61 -6.68
CA HIS A 114 29.02 28.99 -6.31
C HIS A 114 30.30 29.77 -6.72
N GLU A 115 30.32 30.88 -7.44
CA GLU A 115 29.36 31.94 -7.62
C GLU A 115 29.80 32.77 -8.84
N GLU A 116 28.82 33.23 -9.61
CA GLU A 116 28.96 34.37 -10.51
C GLU A 116 29.35 35.60 -9.66
N THR A 117 30.44 36.29 -9.99
CA THR A 117 30.58 37.70 -9.64
C THR A 117 31.15 38.47 -10.82
N VAL A 118 30.26 39.30 -11.36
CA VAL A 118 30.45 40.37 -12.35
C VAL A 118 31.63 41.28 -11.97
N LEU A 119 32.44 41.68 -12.95
CA LEU A 119 32.94 43.07 -13.12
C LEU A 119 33.75 43.19 -14.43
N GLN A 120 33.17 43.88 -15.42
CA GLN A 120 33.92 44.49 -16.51
C GLN A 120 34.89 45.52 -15.96
N PRO A 121 36.01 45.74 -16.66
CA PRO A 121 36.50 47.09 -16.82
C PRO A 121 36.61 47.44 -18.31
N GLY A 122 35.74 48.33 -18.76
CA GLY A 122 36.18 49.34 -19.71
C GLY A 122 37.01 50.37 -18.94
N ASN A 123 38.26 50.56 -19.34
CA ASN A 123 38.98 51.83 -19.21
C ASN A 123 40.23 51.78 -20.09
N LEU A 124 40.18 52.62 -21.14
CA LEU A 124 41.23 53.14 -22.04
C LEU A 124 42.05 52.15 -22.87
#